data_AF-A0A562MS45-F1
#
_entry.id   AF-A0A562MS45-F1
#
_cell.length_a   1.000
_cell.length_b   1.000
_cell.length_c   1.000
_cell.angle_alpha   90.00
_cell.angle_beta   90.00
_cell.angle_gamma   90.00
#
_symmetry.space_group_name_H-M   'P 1'
#
loop_
_entity.id
_entity.type
_entity.pdbx_description
1 polymer ?
#
loop_
_entity_poly.entity_id
_entity_poly.type
_entity_poly.pdbx_seq_one_letter_code
_entity_poly.pdbx_strand_id
1 'polypeptide(L)'
;MSGFAFSGIGINPNCGTPRNPASMDVARIPGGSSSGSAVAVARSLVPVSIGTDTGGSVRILAALNGIVGYKATSGRYPMGGVFPPARSLDSLGPLCRCVADAILVDAAMLGLAVPNIVRTNGEGQTIVVPTNVVLDGVEPAVLNAFEAVLEGLAETGVRIERKEIPAFARIFELTDRYGPLVSAEAFALHQERLKAEAAAEIDPRVVAGSGWAAGHPCPTISRCSRTGTADR
;
A
#
# COMPACT_ATOMS: atom_id res chain seq x y z
N MET A 1 12.37 -0.83 7.27
CA MET A 1 11.55 -0.14 6.24
C MET A 1 12.45 0.18 5.05
N SER A 2 11.93 0.23 3.82
CA SER A 2 12.70 0.80 2.68
C SER A 2 12.98 2.30 2.93
N GLY A 3 14.08 2.81 2.38
CA GLY A 3 14.47 4.22 2.57
C GLY A 3 13.35 5.17 2.15
N PHE A 4 13.01 6.13 3.02
CA PHE A 4 11.94 7.13 2.81
C PHE A 4 10.57 6.55 2.42
N ALA A 5 10.31 5.29 2.75
CA ALA A 5 9.14 4.55 2.29
C ALA A 5 8.96 4.48 0.76
N PHE A 6 10.02 4.76 -0.01
CA PHE A 6 9.96 4.94 -1.46
C PHE A 6 10.30 3.66 -2.22
N SER A 7 9.74 2.52 -1.78
CA SER A 7 9.86 1.25 -2.50
C SER A 7 8.92 0.18 -1.95
N GLY A 8 8.17 -0.47 -2.84
CA GLY A 8 7.25 -1.57 -2.55
C GLY A 8 7.89 -2.96 -2.37
N ILE A 9 9.20 -3.10 -2.59
CA ILE A 9 9.91 -4.40 -2.49
C ILE A 9 10.63 -4.60 -1.16
N GLY A 10 10.86 -3.53 -0.40
CA GLY A 10 11.40 -3.60 0.97
C GLY A 10 12.92 -3.74 1.09
N ILE A 11 13.66 -3.65 -0.02
CA ILE A 11 15.14 -3.67 -0.01
C ILE A 11 15.66 -2.40 0.67
N ASN A 12 16.62 -2.59 1.59
CA ASN A 12 17.31 -1.50 2.26
C ASN A 12 18.81 -1.85 2.39
N PRO A 13 19.72 -1.07 1.78
CA PRO A 13 21.16 -1.32 1.83
C PRO A 13 21.81 -0.85 3.13
N ASN A 14 21.20 0.15 3.80
CA ASN A 14 21.75 0.80 5.00
C ASN A 14 21.53 -0.05 6.26
N CYS A 15 20.40 -0.76 6.34
CA CYS A 15 20.03 -1.54 7.53
C CYS A 15 19.88 -3.05 7.24
N GLY A 16 20.15 -3.47 6.00
CA GLY A 16 19.85 -4.82 5.52
C GLY A 16 18.37 -5.03 5.17
N THR A 17 18.11 -6.11 4.45
CA THR A 17 16.77 -6.46 3.95
C THR A 17 16.22 -7.68 4.71
N PRO A 18 15.08 -7.55 5.41
CA PRO A 18 14.44 -8.69 6.06
C PRO A 18 14.09 -9.78 5.04
N ARG A 19 14.24 -11.05 5.42
CA ARG A 19 13.83 -12.18 4.56
C ARG A 19 12.36 -12.51 4.78
N ASN A 20 11.61 -12.64 3.69
CA ASN A 20 10.22 -13.10 3.74
C ASN A 20 10.14 -14.49 4.39
N PRO A 21 9.39 -14.67 5.49
CA PRO A 21 9.28 -15.95 6.17
C PRO A 21 8.46 -17.00 5.42
N ALA A 22 7.70 -16.62 4.38
CA ALA A 22 6.91 -17.56 3.59
C ALA A 22 7.76 -18.40 2.61
N SER A 23 9.02 -18.03 2.37
CA SER A 23 9.94 -18.81 1.53
C SER A 23 11.05 -19.39 2.40
N MET A 24 11.16 -20.72 2.40
CA MET A 24 12.16 -21.47 3.19
C MET A 24 13.34 -21.95 2.34
N ASP A 25 13.17 -21.97 1.03
CA ASP A 25 14.08 -22.47 0.00
C ASP A 25 15.02 -21.39 -0.55
N VAL A 26 14.47 -20.21 -0.87
CA VAL A 26 15.19 -19.08 -1.45
C VAL A 26 14.83 -17.81 -0.69
N ALA A 27 15.81 -16.95 -0.46
CA ALA A 27 15.55 -15.65 0.15
C ALA A 27 14.68 -14.80 -0.79
N ARG A 28 13.41 -14.60 -0.44
CA ARG A 28 12.47 -13.72 -1.17
C ARG A 28 12.30 -12.37 -0.49
N ILE A 29 11.91 -11.38 -1.29
CA ILE A 29 11.62 -10.04 -0.81
C ILE A 29 10.43 -10.04 0.16
N PRO A 30 10.49 -9.27 1.26
CA PRO A 30 9.40 -9.17 2.22
C PRO A 30 8.30 -8.20 1.77
N GLY A 31 8.47 -7.52 0.64
CA GLY A 31 7.65 -6.35 0.29
C GLY A 31 8.00 -5.13 1.14
N GLY A 32 7.48 -3.98 0.76
CA GLY A 32 7.78 -2.70 1.39
C GLY A 32 6.63 -1.71 1.24
N SER A 33 6.74 -0.54 1.87
CA SER A 33 7.93 -0.08 2.58
C SER A 33 8.12 -0.66 3.99
N SER A 34 7.05 -1.06 4.67
CA SER A 34 7.05 -1.49 6.09
C SER A 34 7.56 -2.93 6.30
N SER A 35 8.63 -3.31 5.60
CA SER A 35 9.18 -4.68 5.52
C SER A 35 9.41 -5.36 6.88
N GLY A 36 10.04 -4.66 7.82
CA GLY A 36 10.30 -5.19 9.16
C GLY A 36 9.03 -5.46 9.96
N SER A 37 8.04 -4.56 9.89
CA SER A 37 6.73 -4.70 10.55
C SER A 37 6.01 -5.96 10.07
N ALA A 38 5.98 -6.16 8.74
CA ALA A 38 5.38 -7.33 8.12
C ALA A 38 6.02 -8.64 8.59
N VAL A 39 7.36 -8.71 8.50
CA VAL A 39 8.12 -9.91 8.87
C VAL A 39 7.99 -10.20 10.37
N ALA A 40 7.95 -9.17 11.22
CA ALA A 40 7.78 -9.34 12.67
C ALA A 40 6.42 -9.98 13.01
N VAL A 41 5.34 -9.53 12.38
CA VAL A 41 4.00 -10.13 12.56
C VAL A 41 3.96 -11.54 11.98
N ALA A 42 4.46 -11.74 10.76
CA ALA A 42 4.43 -13.03 10.08
C ALA A 42 5.25 -14.11 10.83
N ARG A 43 6.35 -13.73 11.48
CA ARG A 43 7.13 -14.60 12.36
C ARG A 43 6.58 -14.72 13.78
N SER A 44 5.41 -14.12 14.06
CA SER A 44 4.79 -14.09 15.39
C SER A 44 5.70 -13.52 16.49
N LEU A 45 6.60 -12.59 16.16
CA LEU A 45 7.42 -11.86 17.13
C LEU A 45 6.58 -10.82 17.88
N VAL A 46 5.58 -10.27 17.19
CA VAL A 46 4.57 -9.36 17.74
C VAL A 46 3.19 -9.78 17.22
N PRO A 47 2.10 -9.56 17.99
CA PRO A 47 0.75 -9.90 17.54
C PRO A 47 0.27 -8.96 16.43
N VAL A 48 0.67 -7.68 16.50
CA VAL A 48 0.28 -6.63 15.57
C VAL A 48 1.43 -5.65 15.37
N SER A 49 1.43 -4.95 14.24
CA SER A 49 2.29 -3.79 13.99
C SER A 49 1.56 -2.74 13.15
N ILE A 50 2.13 -1.55 13.04
CA ILE A 50 1.58 -0.45 12.23
C ILE A 50 2.52 -0.17 11.05
N GLY A 51 1.92 0.11 9.89
CA GLY A 51 2.63 0.58 8.70
C GLY A 51 1.90 1.76 8.04
N THR A 52 2.56 2.35 7.05
CA THR A 52 1.96 3.35 6.14
C THR A 52 1.69 2.72 4.77
N ASP A 53 0.65 3.18 4.09
CA ASP A 53 0.25 2.74 2.75
C ASP A 53 -0.06 3.95 1.88
N THR A 54 0.90 4.32 1.04
CA THR A 54 0.78 5.39 0.03
C THR A 54 0.36 4.81 -1.32
N GLY A 55 1.04 3.72 -1.73
CA GLY A 55 0.82 3.02 -2.99
C GLY A 55 0.64 1.52 -2.84
N GLY A 56 0.42 1.03 -1.60
CA GLY A 56 0.31 -0.41 -1.32
C GLY A 56 1.19 -0.89 -0.16
N SER A 57 1.90 0.00 0.53
CA SER A 57 2.92 -0.37 1.52
C SER A 57 2.42 -1.09 2.79
N VAL A 58 1.11 -1.26 2.98
CA VAL A 58 0.51 -2.20 3.95
C VAL A 58 -0.04 -3.43 3.22
N ARG A 59 -0.75 -3.24 2.09
CA ARG A 59 -1.42 -4.34 1.39
C ARG A 59 -0.48 -5.29 0.67
N ILE A 60 0.51 -4.77 -0.05
CA ILE A 60 1.47 -5.56 -0.85
C ILE A 60 2.28 -6.49 0.04
N LEU A 61 2.89 -5.94 1.09
CA LEU A 61 3.69 -6.75 2.01
C LEU A 61 2.81 -7.72 2.82
N ALA A 62 1.55 -7.39 3.11
CA ALA A 62 0.66 -8.32 3.79
C ALA A 62 0.39 -9.55 2.91
N ALA A 63 0.07 -9.33 1.63
CA ALA A 63 -0.08 -10.40 0.65
C ALA A 63 1.18 -11.25 0.50
N LEU A 64 2.36 -10.62 0.43
CA LEU A 64 3.64 -11.34 0.28
C LEU A 64 4.04 -12.17 1.50
N ASN A 65 3.66 -11.77 2.72
CA ASN A 65 4.03 -12.48 3.95
C ASN A 65 2.90 -13.37 4.50
N GLY A 66 1.75 -13.45 3.82
CA GLY A 66 0.61 -14.27 4.25
C GLY A 66 -0.04 -13.76 5.54
N ILE A 67 -0.14 -12.44 5.71
CA ILE A 67 -0.76 -11.79 6.87
C ILE A 67 -1.88 -10.84 6.45
N VAL A 68 -2.63 -10.31 7.40
CA VAL A 68 -3.67 -9.30 7.17
C VAL A 68 -3.06 -7.91 7.19
N GLY A 69 -3.33 -7.11 6.16
CA GLY A 69 -2.96 -5.69 6.09
C GLY A 69 -4.17 -4.84 5.76
N TYR A 70 -4.57 -3.96 6.68
CA TYR A 70 -5.73 -3.09 6.50
C TYR A 70 -5.29 -1.67 6.16
N LYS A 71 -5.56 -1.22 4.93
CA LYS A 71 -5.41 0.20 4.55
C LYS A 71 -6.67 0.95 4.96
N ALA A 72 -6.57 1.80 5.97
CA ALA A 72 -7.67 2.64 6.38
C ALA A 72 -8.06 3.69 5.32
N THR A 73 -9.29 4.18 5.41
CA THR A 73 -9.73 5.40 4.73
C THR A 73 -8.77 6.55 5.05
N SER A 74 -8.44 7.37 4.05
CA SER A 74 -7.59 8.54 4.28
C SER A 74 -8.21 9.46 5.33
N GLY A 75 -7.38 9.96 6.26
CA GLY A 75 -7.81 10.77 7.40
C GLY A 75 -8.46 10.01 8.56
N ARG A 76 -8.58 8.67 8.50
CA ARG A 76 -9.16 7.88 9.61
C ARG A 76 -8.34 7.97 10.89
N TYR A 77 -7.02 7.97 10.79
CA TYR A 77 -6.11 8.03 11.93
C TYR A 77 -5.33 9.36 11.96
N PRO A 78 -5.02 9.90 13.15
CA PRO A 78 -4.10 11.02 13.26
C PRO A 78 -2.73 10.67 12.66
N MET A 79 -2.22 11.54 11.78
CA MET A 79 -0.92 11.37 11.12
C MET A 79 0.21 12.19 11.80
N GLY A 80 -0.06 12.74 12.99
CA GLY A 80 0.92 13.51 13.75
C GLY A 80 2.17 12.68 14.07
N GLY A 81 3.34 13.18 13.69
CA GLY A 81 4.62 12.49 13.90
C GLY A 81 4.96 11.42 12.85
N VAL A 82 4.07 11.13 11.89
CA VAL A 82 4.36 10.21 10.77
C VAL A 82 5.12 10.96 9.68
N PHE A 83 6.26 10.42 9.25
CA PHE A 83 7.02 10.98 8.13
C PHE A 83 6.38 10.57 6.78
N PRO A 84 5.90 11.52 5.96
CA PRO A 84 5.17 11.20 4.73
C PRO A 84 6.10 11.06 3.52
N PRO A 85 5.84 10.13 2.58
CA PRO A 85 6.29 10.30 1.20
C PRO A 85 5.29 11.11 0.35
N ALA A 86 3.97 11.03 0.61
CA ALA A 86 2.96 11.84 -0.09
C ALA A 86 1.69 11.99 0.78
N ARG A 87 1.54 13.17 1.40
CA ARG A 87 0.50 13.45 2.40
C ARG A 87 -0.91 13.25 1.87
N SER A 88 -1.15 13.53 0.58
CA SER A 88 -2.48 13.36 -0.01
C SER A 88 -2.89 11.89 -0.20
N LEU A 89 -1.92 10.98 -0.22
CA LEU A 89 -2.12 9.55 -0.50
C LEU A 89 -1.88 8.67 0.72
N ASP A 90 -1.16 9.16 1.73
CA ASP A 90 -0.76 8.39 2.89
C ASP A 90 -1.94 8.00 3.79
N SER A 91 -2.06 6.69 4.04
CA SER A 91 -2.90 6.12 5.11
C SER A 91 -2.04 5.33 6.09
N LEU A 92 -2.40 5.33 7.37
CA LEU A 92 -1.91 4.33 8.33
C LEU A 92 -2.76 3.06 8.28
N GLY A 93 -2.16 1.94 8.66
CA GLY A 93 -2.85 0.65 8.67
C GLY A 93 -2.20 -0.39 9.56
N PRO A 94 -2.99 -1.22 10.28
CA PRO A 94 -2.45 -2.34 11.03
C PRO A 94 -2.06 -3.50 10.11
N LEU A 95 -1.02 -4.19 10.53
CA LEU A 95 -0.58 -5.49 10.06
C LEU A 95 -0.78 -6.49 11.20
N CYS A 96 -1.49 -7.58 10.93
CA CYS A 96 -1.93 -8.53 11.95
C CYS A 96 -2.12 -9.94 11.37
N ARG A 97 -2.35 -10.94 12.21
CA ARG A 97 -2.51 -12.34 11.77
C ARG A 97 -3.95 -12.71 11.44
N CYS A 98 -4.94 -11.92 11.87
CA CYS A 98 -6.33 -12.15 11.55
C CYS A 98 -7.12 -10.84 11.47
N VAL A 99 -8.29 -10.88 10.82
CA VAL A 99 -9.16 -9.69 10.66
C VAL A 99 -9.67 -9.16 11.99
N ALA A 100 -9.89 -10.03 12.99
CA ALA A 100 -10.33 -9.61 14.31
C ALA A 100 -9.30 -8.66 14.98
N ASP A 101 -8.02 -8.97 14.87
CA ASP A 101 -6.95 -8.09 15.37
C ASP A 101 -6.95 -6.72 14.68
N ALA A 102 -7.20 -6.67 13.36
CA ALA A 102 -7.32 -5.40 12.64
C ALA A 102 -8.47 -4.55 13.19
N ILE A 103 -9.62 -5.16 13.47
CA ILE A 103 -10.80 -4.49 14.04
C ILE A 103 -10.50 -3.95 15.45
N LEU A 104 -9.78 -4.72 16.28
CA LEU A 104 -9.40 -4.30 17.63
C LEU A 104 -8.41 -3.12 17.60
N VAL A 105 -7.40 -3.19 16.73
CA VAL A 105 -6.41 -2.11 16.59
C VAL A 105 -7.07 -0.84 16.05
N ASP A 106 -7.98 -0.98 15.08
CA ASP A 106 -8.76 0.13 14.54
C ASP A 106 -9.57 0.86 15.62
N ALA A 107 -10.31 0.11 16.45
CA ALA A 107 -11.05 0.67 17.57
C ALA A 107 -10.13 1.37 18.58
N ALA A 108 -8.99 0.76 18.92
CA ALA A 108 -8.02 1.34 19.84
C ALA A 108 -7.41 2.65 19.30
N MET A 109 -7.04 2.69 18.02
CA MET A 109 -6.49 3.86 17.35
C MET A 109 -7.48 5.04 17.27
N LEU A 110 -8.78 4.74 17.32
CA LEU A 110 -9.86 5.73 17.33
C LEU A 110 -10.33 6.09 18.76
N GLY A 111 -9.78 5.45 19.80
CA GLY A 111 -10.24 5.62 21.18
C GLY A 111 -11.67 5.13 21.41
N LEU A 112 -12.12 4.14 20.63
CA LEU A 112 -13.45 3.54 20.74
C LEU A 112 -13.44 2.34 21.69
N ALA A 113 -14.62 2.00 22.22
CA ALA A 113 -14.80 0.77 22.97
C ALA A 113 -14.51 -0.46 22.10
N VAL A 114 -14.10 -1.56 22.73
CA VAL A 114 -13.85 -2.83 22.06
C VAL A 114 -15.14 -3.30 21.38
N PRO A 115 -15.16 -3.45 20.04
CA PRO A 115 -16.36 -3.88 19.34
C PRO A 115 -16.63 -5.37 19.60
N ASN A 116 -17.90 -5.75 19.61
CA ASN A 116 -18.28 -7.15 19.53
C ASN A 116 -18.04 -7.64 18.09
N ILE A 117 -17.06 -8.53 17.90
CA ILE A 117 -16.67 -9.02 16.58
C ILE A 117 -17.51 -10.24 16.23
N VAL A 118 -18.41 -10.08 15.25
CA VAL A 118 -19.25 -11.16 14.74
C VAL A 118 -18.80 -11.50 13.32
N ARG A 119 -18.41 -12.75 13.10
CA ARG A 119 -18.10 -13.25 11.75
C ARG A 119 -19.40 -13.45 10.99
N THR A 120 -19.51 -12.84 9.80
CA THR A 120 -20.63 -13.05 8.88
C THR A 120 -20.19 -13.91 7.69
N ASN A 121 -21.16 -14.43 6.94
CA ASN A 121 -20.95 -15.20 5.70
C ASN A 121 -20.91 -14.30 4.45
N GLY A 122 -21.14 -12.99 4.60
CA GLY A 122 -21.18 -12.04 3.48
C GLY A 122 -22.46 -12.10 2.64
N GLU A 123 -23.47 -12.86 3.06
CA GLU A 123 -24.72 -13.01 2.30
C GLU A 123 -25.37 -11.65 1.99
N GLY A 124 -25.85 -11.49 0.76
CA GLY A 124 -26.45 -10.25 0.28
C GLY A 124 -25.45 -9.14 -0.09
N GLN A 125 -24.14 -9.35 0.13
CA GLN A 125 -23.11 -8.43 -0.37
C GLN A 125 -22.86 -8.65 -1.87
N THR A 126 -22.42 -7.59 -2.54
CA THR A 126 -21.93 -7.65 -3.92
C THR A 126 -20.45 -7.29 -3.95
N ILE A 127 -19.63 -8.17 -4.51
CA ILE A 127 -18.21 -7.91 -4.79
C ILE A 127 -18.08 -7.64 -6.28
N VAL A 128 -17.54 -6.47 -6.62
CA VAL A 128 -17.20 -6.10 -7.98
C VAL A 128 -15.75 -6.45 -8.26
N VAL A 129 -15.52 -7.29 -9.26
CA VAL A 129 -14.21 -7.67 -9.78
C VAL A 129 -13.93 -6.85 -11.04
N PRO A 130 -12.92 -5.97 -11.03
CA PRO A 130 -12.52 -5.19 -12.19
C PRO A 130 -11.99 -6.09 -13.30
N THR A 131 -12.42 -5.85 -14.54
CA THR A 131 -12.00 -6.62 -15.72
C THR A 131 -10.87 -5.98 -16.52
N ASN A 132 -10.45 -4.77 -16.13
CA ASN A 132 -9.37 -4.01 -16.76
C ASN A 132 -8.28 -3.68 -15.72
N VAL A 133 -7.02 -3.65 -16.17
CA VAL A 133 -5.84 -3.14 -15.45
C VAL A 133 -5.39 -3.99 -14.24
N VAL A 134 -6.29 -4.34 -13.33
CA VAL A 134 -5.95 -4.90 -12.01
C VAL A 134 -5.37 -6.31 -12.08
N LEU A 135 -5.82 -7.11 -13.04
CA LEU A 135 -5.37 -8.49 -13.26
C LEU A 135 -4.42 -8.61 -14.45
N ASP A 136 -4.03 -7.50 -15.08
CA ASP A 136 -3.14 -7.52 -16.24
C ASP A 136 -1.75 -8.03 -15.82
N GLY A 137 -1.26 -9.06 -16.51
CA GLY A 137 0.04 -9.67 -16.20
C GLY A 137 0.09 -10.46 -14.89
N VAL A 138 -1.06 -10.80 -14.30
CA VAL A 138 -1.12 -11.65 -13.11
C VAL A 138 -0.54 -13.04 -13.41
N GLU A 139 0.25 -13.58 -12.48
CA GLU A 139 0.76 -14.94 -12.57
C GLU A 139 -0.39 -15.97 -12.49
N PRO A 140 -0.40 -17.04 -13.31
CA PRO A 140 -1.50 -18.01 -13.34
C PRO A 140 -1.84 -18.60 -11.97
N ALA A 141 -0.83 -18.87 -11.14
CA ALA A 141 -1.05 -19.40 -9.79
C ALA A 141 -1.81 -18.41 -8.88
N VAL A 142 -1.55 -17.11 -9.02
CA VAL A 142 -2.23 -16.06 -8.25
C VAL A 142 -3.67 -15.89 -8.74
N LEU A 143 -3.88 -15.90 -10.07
CA LEU A 143 -5.21 -15.83 -10.66
C LEU A 143 -6.08 -17.01 -10.22
N ASN A 144 -5.55 -18.23 -10.29
CA ASN A 144 -6.28 -19.43 -9.87
C ASN A 144 -6.68 -19.36 -8.39
N ALA A 145 -5.77 -18.92 -7.51
CA ALA A 145 -6.07 -18.76 -6.09
C ALA A 145 -7.14 -17.67 -5.85
N PHE A 146 -7.07 -16.56 -6.59
CA PHE A 146 -8.05 -15.48 -6.53
C PHE A 146 -9.44 -15.96 -6.96
N GLU A 147 -9.55 -16.66 -8.09
CA GLU A 147 -10.82 -17.19 -8.60
C GLU A 147 -11.42 -18.23 -7.65
N ALA A 148 -10.60 -19.13 -7.07
CA ALA A 148 -11.07 -20.09 -6.06
C ALA A 148 -11.67 -19.41 -4.82
N VAL A 149 -11.13 -18.25 -4.41
CA VAL A 149 -11.72 -17.45 -3.30
C VAL A 149 -13.06 -16.84 -3.73
N LEU A 150 -13.19 -16.35 -4.95
CA LEU A 150 -14.45 -15.80 -5.46
C LEU A 150 -15.54 -16.88 -5.57
N GLU A 151 -15.19 -18.08 -6.02
CA GLU A 151 -16.09 -19.24 -6.06
C GLU A 151 -16.59 -19.59 -4.66
N GLY A 152 -15.69 -19.73 -3.68
CA GLY A 152 -16.08 -20.00 -2.29
C GLY A 152 -16.93 -18.90 -1.66
N LEU A 153 -16.74 -17.63 -2.03
CA LEU A 153 -17.61 -16.53 -1.59
C LEU A 153 -18.99 -16.58 -2.27
N ALA A 154 -19.06 -16.96 -3.55
CA ALA A 154 -20.33 -17.09 -4.25
C ALA A 154 -21.22 -18.17 -3.62
N GLU A 155 -20.61 -19.26 -3.15
CA GLU A 155 -21.31 -20.35 -2.42
C GLU A 155 -21.96 -19.88 -1.11
N THR A 156 -21.49 -18.79 -0.49
CA THR A 156 -22.08 -18.24 0.74
C THR A 156 -23.18 -17.21 0.49
N GLY A 157 -23.59 -16.99 -0.77
CA GLY A 157 -24.60 -16.01 -1.16
C GLY A 157 -24.05 -14.61 -1.44
N VAL A 158 -22.73 -14.46 -1.61
CA VAL A 158 -22.13 -13.21 -2.12
C VAL A 158 -22.32 -13.14 -3.64
N ARG A 159 -22.82 -12.02 -4.15
CA ARG A 159 -22.91 -11.79 -5.60
C ARG A 159 -21.58 -11.31 -6.17
N ILE A 160 -21.03 -12.02 -7.14
CA ILE A 160 -19.81 -11.62 -7.86
C ILE A 160 -20.20 -10.96 -9.18
N GLU A 161 -19.84 -9.69 -9.35
CA GLU A 161 -20.05 -8.93 -10.58
C GLU A 161 -18.71 -8.60 -11.23
N ARG A 162 -18.55 -8.91 -12.51
CA ARG A 162 -17.36 -8.53 -13.29
C ARG A 162 -17.71 -7.37 -14.22
N LYS A 163 -16.98 -6.26 -14.14
CA LYS A 163 -17.17 -5.10 -15.03
C LYS A 163 -15.91 -4.27 -15.18
N GLU A 164 -15.88 -3.44 -16.20
CA GLU A 164 -14.83 -2.45 -16.36
C GLU A 164 -14.98 -1.32 -15.33
N ILE A 165 -13.84 -0.81 -14.87
CA ILE A 165 -13.76 0.40 -14.05
C ILE A 165 -12.91 1.41 -14.82
N PRO A 166 -13.53 2.32 -15.60
CA PRO A 166 -12.81 3.28 -16.44
C PRO A 166 -11.83 4.16 -15.65
N ALA A 167 -12.15 4.44 -14.37
CA ALA A 167 -11.29 5.20 -13.49
C ALA A 167 -9.89 4.58 -13.32
N PHE A 168 -9.73 3.26 -13.44
CA PHE A 168 -8.42 2.62 -13.35
C PHE A 168 -7.53 2.93 -14.56
N ALA A 169 -8.05 2.78 -15.77
CA ALA A 169 -7.32 3.20 -16.97
C ALA A 169 -6.95 4.69 -16.90
N ARG A 170 -7.88 5.52 -16.41
CA ARG A 170 -7.65 6.96 -16.25
C ARG A 170 -6.50 7.29 -15.29
N ILE A 171 -6.28 6.51 -14.23
CA ILE A 171 -5.16 6.72 -13.31
C ILE A 171 -3.81 6.53 -14.03
N PHE A 172 -3.70 5.51 -14.90
CA PHE A 172 -2.49 5.29 -15.69
C PHE A 172 -2.27 6.40 -16.71
N GLU A 173 -3.31 6.81 -17.44
CA GLU A 173 -3.22 7.93 -18.39
C GLU A 173 -2.75 9.24 -17.72
N LEU A 174 -3.26 9.52 -16.51
CA LEU A 174 -2.84 10.70 -15.74
C LEU A 174 -1.40 10.58 -15.27
N THR A 175 -0.99 9.38 -14.84
CA THR A 175 0.37 9.09 -14.41
C THR A 175 1.37 9.22 -15.57
N ASP A 176 1.03 8.72 -16.75
CA ASP A 176 1.87 8.85 -17.95
C ASP A 176 2.00 10.31 -18.40
N ARG A 177 0.92 11.09 -18.28
CA ARG A 177 0.88 12.49 -18.72
C ARG A 177 1.58 13.44 -17.74
N TYR A 178 1.38 13.27 -16.44
CA TYR A 178 1.78 14.23 -15.42
C TYR A 178 2.87 13.71 -14.47
N GLY A 179 3.21 12.43 -14.57
CA GLY A 179 4.02 11.72 -13.59
C GLY A 179 3.19 11.25 -12.38
N PRO A 180 3.73 10.33 -11.56
CA PRO A 180 3.07 9.88 -10.35
C PRO A 180 2.95 11.00 -9.32
N LEU A 181 1.76 11.21 -8.76
CA LEU A 181 1.54 12.23 -7.72
C LEU A 181 2.44 12.01 -6.49
N VAL A 182 2.71 10.75 -6.14
CA VAL A 182 3.64 10.39 -5.05
C VAL A 182 5.06 10.93 -5.29
N SER A 183 5.55 10.87 -6.52
CA SER A 183 6.88 11.39 -6.87
C SER A 183 6.91 12.91 -6.80
N ALA A 184 5.84 13.58 -7.25
CA ALA A 184 5.73 15.04 -7.20
C ALA A 184 5.73 15.57 -5.75
N GLU A 185 4.97 14.95 -4.84
CA GLU A 185 4.94 15.33 -3.43
C GLU A 185 6.24 14.99 -2.70
N ALA A 186 6.81 13.81 -2.94
CA ALA A 186 8.09 13.42 -2.37
C ALA A 186 9.21 14.38 -2.82
N PHE A 187 9.23 14.77 -4.08
CA PHE A 187 10.17 15.77 -4.58
C PHE A 187 10.00 17.10 -3.85
N ALA A 188 8.77 17.62 -3.73
CA ALA A 188 8.52 18.88 -3.03
C ALA A 188 8.96 18.84 -1.55
N LEU A 189 8.80 17.69 -0.89
CA LEU A 189 9.24 17.47 0.49
C LEU A 189 10.77 17.41 0.61
N HIS A 190 11.44 16.77 -0.34
CA HIS A 190 12.87 16.45 -0.27
C HIS A 190 13.77 17.40 -1.06
N GLN A 191 13.23 18.34 -1.83
CA GLN A 191 13.99 19.20 -2.74
C GLN A 191 15.22 19.87 -2.10
N GLU A 192 15.13 20.33 -0.86
CA GLU A 192 16.27 20.97 -0.18
C GLU A 192 17.33 19.95 0.26
N ARG A 193 16.92 18.76 0.69
CA ARG A 193 17.84 17.67 1.05
C ARG A 193 18.53 17.07 -0.18
N LEU A 194 17.84 17.06 -1.32
CA LEU A 194 18.34 16.56 -2.59
C LEU A 194 19.29 17.55 -3.30
N LYS A 195 19.23 18.84 -2.97
CA LYS A 195 20.18 19.86 -3.46
C LYS A 195 21.46 19.95 -2.62
N ALA A 196 21.43 19.44 -1.39
CA ALA A 196 22.57 19.45 -0.47
C ALA A 196 23.53 18.29 -0.77
N GLU A 197 24.77 18.39 -0.24
CA GLU A 197 25.78 17.32 -0.32
C GLU A 197 25.27 15.97 0.23
N ALA A 198 24.29 16.00 1.13
CA ALA A 198 23.60 14.84 1.70
C ALA A 198 22.83 13.98 0.67
N ALA A 199 22.64 14.44 -0.57
CA ALA A 199 22.03 13.63 -1.64
C ALA A 199 22.83 12.35 -1.93
N ALA A 200 24.16 12.37 -1.72
CA ALA A 200 25.04 11.22 -1.90
C ALA A 200 24.80 10.11 -0.87
N GLU A 201 24.16 10.41 0.26
CA GLU A 201 23.84 9.46 1.33
C GLU A 201 22.44 8.82 1.16
N ILE A 202 21.64 9.32 0.22
CA ILE A 202 20.31 8.81 -0.07
C ILE A 202 20.42 7.64 -1.04
N ASP A 203 19.68 6.55 -0.76
CA ASP A 203 19.61 5.39 -1.66
C ASP A 203 19.30 5.83 -3.10
N PRO A 204 20.15 5.51 -4.09
CA PRO A 204 19.98 5.95 -5.47
C PRO A 204 18.62 5.59 -6.09
N ARG A 205 17.96 4.53 -5.60
CA ARG A 205 16.62 4.13 -6.06
C ARG A 205 15.54 5.09 -5.59
N VAL A 206 15.69 5.66 -4.39
CA VAL A 206 14.80 6.71 -3.87
C VAL A 206 14.97 7.98 -4.69
N VAL A 207 16.23 8.33 -5.02
CA VAL A 207 16.56 9.50 -5.85
C VAL A 207 15.99 9.35 -7.26
N ALA A 208 16.17 8.20 -7.90
CA ALA A 208 15.63 7.92 -9.22
C ALA A 208 14.09 7.92 -9.24
N GLY A 209 13.45 7.25 -8.28
CA GLY A 209 11.98 7.16 -8.22
C GLY A 209 11.28 8.48 -7.88
N SER A 210 11.97 9.41 -7.22
CA SER A 210 11.46 10.77 -6.93
C SER A 210 11.48 11.69 -8.17
N GLY A 211 11.94 11.21 -9.34
CA GLY A 211 12.02 12.00 -10.57
C GLY A 211 13.18 12.98 -10.63
N TRP A 212 14.08 12.97 -9.63
CA TRP A 212 15.19 13.93 -9.52
C TRP A 212 16.27 13.72 -10.59
N ALA A 213 16.57 12.46 -10.94
CA ALA A 213 17.61 12.14 -11.92
C ALA A 213 17.30 12.62 -13.35
N ALA A 214 16.03 12.93 -13.66
CA ALA A 214 15.59 13.26 -15.00
C ALA A 214 15.72 14.76 -15.36
N GLY A 215 16.13 15.63 -14.43
CA GLY A 215 16.31 17.07 -14.69
C GLY A 215 15.06 17.83 -15.16
N HIS A 216 13.90 17.17 -15.21
CA HIS A 216 12.65 17.76 -15.64
C HIS A 216 12.01 18.51 -14.46
N PRO A 217 11.73 19.81 -14.58
CA PRO A 217 10.91 20.50 -13.60
C PRO A 217 9.55 19.81 -13.57
N CYS A 218 9.19 19.22 -12.43
CA CYS A 218 7.87 18.67 -12.17
C CYS A 218 6.81 19.66 -12.70
N PRO A 219 5.94 19.28 -13.66
CA PRO A 219 4.95 20.20 -14.18
C PRO A 219 3.92 20.46 -13.09
N THR A 220 4.12 21.56 -12.35
CA THR A 220 3.18 22.22 -11.44
C THR A 220 2.21 21.31 -10.67
N ILE A 221 2.56 21.02 -9.41
CA ILE A 221 1.69 20.45 -8.35
C ILE A 221 0.28 21.08 -8.32
N SER A 222 0.13 22.34 -8.76
CA SER A 222 -1.15 23.07 -8.78
C SER A 222 -2.20 22.55 -9.76
N ARG A 223 -1.86 21.63 -10.68
CA ARG A 223 -2.83 21.05 -11.64
C ARG A 223 -3.33 19.65 -11.26
N CYS A 224 -2.52 18.82 -10.60
CA CYS A 224 -2.95 17.47 -10.18
C CYS A 224 -3.98 17.48 -9.04
N SER A 225 -4.00 18.51 -8.17
CA SER A 225 -4.94 18.60 -7.05
C SER A 225 -6.36 19.05 -7.44
N ARG A 226 -6.55 19.63 -8.64
CA ARG A 226 -7.83 20.21 -9.06
C ARG A 226 -8.84 19.24 -9.67
N THR A 227 -8.45 17.99 -9.94
CA THR A 227 -9.37 16.99 -10.52
C THR A 227 -10.23 16.27 -9.48
N GLY A 228 -10.08 16.57 -8.17
CA GLY A 228 -10.85 15.98 -7.08
C GLY A 228 -12.02 16.83 -6.54
N THR A 229 -12.22 18.05 -7.06
CA THR A 229 -13.27 18.98 -6.61
C THR A 229 -14.01 19.59 -7.80
N ALA A 230 -14.85 18.80 -8.47
CA ALA A 230 -15.85 19.29 -9.42
C ALA A 230 -16.92 18.20 -9.66
N ASP A 231 -17.89 18.12 -8.74
CA ASP A 231 -19.34 18.06 -9.01
C ASP A 231 -20.06 17.69 -7.70
N ARG A 232 -20.59 18.71 -7.03
CA ARG A 232 -21.76 18.68 -6.14
C ARG A 232 -22.62 19.88 -6.48
#